data_AF-A0A9R1S6G4-F1
#
_entry.id   AF-A0A9R1S6G4-F1
#
_cell.length_a   1.000
_cell.length_b   1.000
_cell.length_c   1.000
_cell.angle_alpha   90.00
_cell.angle_beta   90.00
_cell.angle_gamma   90.00
#
_symmetry.space_group_name_H-M   'P 1'
#
loop_
_entity.id
_entity.type
_entity.pdbx_description
1 polymer ?
#
loop_
_entity_poly.entity_id
_entity_poly.type
_entity_poly.pdbx_seq_one_letter_code
_entity_poly.pdbx_strand_id
1 'polypeptide(L)'
;MESNKVVVCDNGTGYVKCGFAGENFPTSVFPCVVGRPLLRYEESLQEQELTDIVVGAACADLRHQLDVSYPVTNGIVQNWDDMGHIWDHAFYSELKVDPSECKILLTDPPLNPVKNREQMIETMFEKYNFSGVFIQIQAVLSLYAQGLLTGLVIDSGDGVTHVVPVVDGYSYPHLTKRMNVAGRHITSYLVDLLSRRGYSLTSYHLKMLKLL
;
A
#
# COMPACT_ATOMS: atom_id res chain seq x y z
N MET A 1 -23.58 -17.03 -16.50
CA MET A 1 -22.80 -15.79 -16.60
C MET A 1 -21.97 -15.74 -15.34
N GLU A 2 -20.74 -16.25 -15.38
CA GLU A 2 -19.81 -16.07 -14.27
C GLU A 2 -19.62 -14.56 -14.10
N SER A 3 -19.97 -14.03 -12.94
CA SER A 3 -19.71 -12.63 -12.63
C SER A 3 -18.19 -12.44 -12.67
N ASN A 4 -17.67 -11.66 -13.62
CA ASN A 4 -16.26 -11.26 -13.60
C ASN A 4 -15.94 -10.75 -12.19
N LYS A 5 -15.06 -11.46 -11.48
CA LYS A 5 -14.67 -11.11 -10.12
C LYS A 5 -14.05 -9.72 -10.15
N VAL A 6 -14.48 -8.85 -9.23
CA VAL A 6 -13.92 -7.51 -9.09
C VAL A 6 -12.95 -7.54 -7.91
N VAL A 7 -11.67 -7.37 -8.21
CA VAL A 7 -10.62 -7.17 -7.22
C VAL A 7 -10.70 -5.72 -6.73
N VAL A 8 -10.63 -5.52 -5.42
CA VAL A 8 -10.49 -4.21 -4.80
C VAL A 8 -9.10 -4.16 -4.17
N CYS A 9 -8.30 -3.16 -4.51
CA CYS A 9 -6.95 -3.01 -3.99
C CYS A 9 -6.70 -1.56 -3.53
N ASP A 10 -6.48 -1.40 -2.23
CA ASP A 10 -6.13 -0.14 -1.58
C ASP A 10 -4.61 -0.03 -1.42
N ASN A 11 -3.99 0.87 -2.18
CA ASN A 11 -2.54 1.07 -2.22
C ASN A 11 -2.10 2.02 -1.09
N GLY A 12 -2.12 1.55 0.14
CA GLY A 12 -1.69 2.35 1.29
C GLY A 12 -0.16 2.54 1.37
N THR A 13 0.26 3.61 2.04
CA THR A 13 1.69 3.89 2.28
C THR A 13 2.35 2.92 3.24
N GLY A 14 1.61 2.45 4.24
CA GLY A 14 2.10 1.47 5.22
C GLY A 14 1.68 0.04 4.87
N TYR A 15 0.42 -0.13 4.46
CA TYR A 15 -0.19 -1.43 4.19
C TYR A 15 -0.96 -1.41 2.88
N VAL A 16 -0.85 -2.50 2.12
CA VAL A 16 -1.76 -2.81 1.02
C VAL A 16 -2.90 -3.65 1.58
N LYS A 17 -4.13 -3.32 1.16
CA LYS A 17 -5.32 -4.12 1.48
C LYS A 17 -5.94 -4.56 0.17
N CYS A 18 -6.13 -5.85 -0.03
CA CYS A 18 -6.75 -6.36 -1.23
C CYS A 18 -7.79 -7.44 -0.92
N GLY A 19 -8.78 -7.55 -1.78
CA GLY A 19 -9.85 -8.54 -1.65
C GLY A 19 -10.86 -8.47 -2.78
N PHE A 20 -12.00 -9.12 -2.58
CA PHE A 20 -13.05 -9.19 -3.60
C PHE A 20 -14.22 -8.27 -3.26
N ALA A 21 -14.78 -7.63 -4.29
CA ALA A 21 -15.99 -6.84 -4.12
C ALA A 21 -17.15 -7.72 -3.61
N GLY A 22 -17.86 -7.22 -2.59
CA GLY A 22 -18.93 -7.94 -1.92
C GLY A 22 -18.50 -8.62 -0.61
N GLU A 23 -17.21 -8.71 -0.33
CA GLU A 23 -16.71 -9.15 0.97
C GLU A 23 -16.73 -8.02 2.01
N ASN A 24 -16.98 -8.37 3.28
CA ASN A 24 -17.03 -7.39 4.39
C ASN A 24 -15.63 -6.93 4.84
N PHE A 25 -14.63 -7.77 4.63
CA PHE A 25 -13.24 -7.53 5.05
C PHE A 25 -12.31 -7.82 3.87
N PRO A 26 -11.16 -7.12 3.79
CA PRO A 26 -10.15 -7.47 2.79
C PRO A 26 -9.67 -8.90 3.02
N THR A 27 -9.50 -9.64 1.93
CA THR A 27 -8.97 -11.00 1.95
C THR A 27 -7.53 -11.03 2.50
N SER A 28 -6.73 -10.02 2.15
CA SER A 28 -5.36 -9.87 2.66
C SER A 28 -5.02 -8.42 2.99
N VAL A 29 -4.19 -8.27 4.04
CA VAL A 29 -3.58 -7.02 4.46
C VAL A 29 -2.12 -7.29 4.77
N PHE A 30 -1.21 -6.63 4.06
CA PHE A 30 0.23 -6.85 4.23
C PHE A 30 1.02 -5.54 4.13
N PRO A 31 2.22 -5.44 4.75
CA PRO A 31 3.04 -4.24 4.69
C PRO A 31 3.48 -3.89 3.26
N CYS A 32 3.43 -2.61 2.90
CA CYS A 32 3.82 -2.07 1.59
C CYS A 32 5.36 -1.91 1.52
N VAL A 33 6.08 -3.03 1.52
CA VAL A 33 7.54 -3.08 1.59
C VAL A 33 8.12 -4.14 0.66
N VAL A 34 9.30 -3.83 0.12
CA VAL A 34 10.08 -4.74 -0.73
C VAL A 34 11.45 -4.92 -0.12
N GLY A 35 11.88 -6.17 0.05
CA GLY A 35 13.17 -6.55 0.60
C GLY A 35 14.03 -7.22 -0.45
N ARG A 36 15.29 -6.80 -0.56
CA ARG A 36 16.31 -7.39 -1.44
C ARG A 36 17.47 -7.94 -0.60
N PRO A 37 18.01 -9.14 -0.87
CA PRO A 37 19.15 -9.65 -0.13
C PRO A 37 20.35 -8.68 -0.16
N LEU A 38 20.93 -8.40 1.01
CA LEU A 38 22.12 -7.54 1.16
C LEU A 38 23.37 -8.16 0.52
N LEU A 39 23.42 -9.49 0.46
CA LEU A 39 24.49 -10.25 -0.17
C LEU A 39 23.98 -10.80 -1.49
N ARG A 40 24.53 -10.29 -2.60
CA ARG A 40 24.42 -10.92 -3.91
C ARG A 40 25.76 -11.60 -4.24
N TYR A 41 25.73 -12.92 -4.43
CA TYR A 41 26.46 -13.66 -5.48
C TYR A 41 27.56 -14.71 -5.17
N GLU A 42 28.20 -14.86 -3.99
CA GLU A 42 29.34 -15.83 -3.90
C GLU A 42 29.40 -16.88 -2.77
N GLU A 43 28.39 -16.98 -1.89
CA GLU A 43 28.35 -18.10 -0.94
C GLU A 43 27.04 -18.87 -1.07
N SER A 44 27.03 -19.87 -1.95
CA SER A 44 26.01 -20.91 -2.02
C SER A 44 26.09 -21.85 -0.82
N LEU A 45 25.66 -21.36 0.34
CA LEU A 45 25.38 -22.21 1.49
C LEU A 45 23.94 -22.75 1.41
N GLN A 46 23.81 -23.89 0.72
CA GLN A 46 22.79 -24.94 0.87
C GLN A 46 21.28 -24.60 0.70
N GLU A 47 20.66 -25.32 -0.25
CA GLU A 47 19.28 -25.85 -0.28
C GLU A 47 18.04 -24.93 -0.15
N GLN A 48 18.17 -23.61 -0.24
CA GLN A 48 17.02 -22.74 -0.51
C GLN A 48 17.29 -21.84 -1.71
N GLU A 49 16.46 -21.96 -2.76
CA GLU A 49 16.35 -20.92 -3.79
C GLU A 49 15.89 -19.64 -3.09
N LEU A 50 16.85 -18.78 -2.70
CA LEU A 50 16.54 -17.42 -2.26
C LEU A 50 15.92 -16.71 -3.46
N THR A 51 14.61 -16.49 -3.41
CA THR A 51 13.95 -15.59 -4.34
C THR A 51 14.59 -14.20 -4.18
N ASP A 52 15.06 -13.62 -5.28
CA ASP A 52 15.81 -12.35 -5.30
C ASP A 52 15.09 -11.16 -4.64
N ILE A 53 13.78 -11.30 -4.41
CA ILE A 53 12.88 -10.27 -3.91
C ILE A 53 11.89 -10.89 -2.93
N VAL A 54 11.77 -10.28 -1.75
CA VAL A 54 10.80 -10.61 -0.71
C VAL A 54 9.83 -9.43 -0.59
N VAL A 55 8.55 -9.69 -0.37
CA VAL A 55 7.51 -8.64 -0.24
C VAL A 55 6.70 -8.87 1.04
N GLY A 56 6.21 -7.79 1.64
CA GLY A 56 5.21 -7.86 2.70
C GLY A 56 5.74 -8.35 4.05
N ALA A 57 4.97 -9.19 4.72
CA ALA A 57 5.27 -9.63 6.09
C ALA A 57 6.59 -10.42 6.19
N ALA A 58 6.94 -11.17 5.13
CA ALA A 58 8.20 -11.92 5.08
C ALA A 58 9.44 -11.01 5.15
N CYS A 59 9.33 -9.75 4.75
CA CYS A 59 10.41 -8.78 4.93
C CYS A 59 10.69 -8.45 6.40
N ALA A 60 9.69 -8.60 7.29
CA ALA A 60 9.87 -8.38 8.72
C ALA A 60 10.73 -9.48 9.35
N ASP A 61 10.48 -10.73 8.97
CA ASP A 61 11.18 -11.90 9.51
C ASP A 61 12.64 -11.94 9.04
N LEU A 62 12.87 -11.69 7.76
CA LEU A 62 14.20 -11.76 7.14
C LEU A 62 14.94 -10.41 7.13
N ARG A 63 14.44 -9.41 7.85
CA ARG A 63 14.93 -8.03 7.77
C ARG A 63 16.43 -7.85 8.00
N HIS A 64 17.04 -8.71 8.81
CA HIS A 64 18.48 -8.61 9.12
C HIS A 64 19.36 -8.98 7.91
N GLN A 65 18.80 -9.67 6.92
CA GLN A 65 19.48 -10.12 5.70
C GLN A 65 19.04 -9.31 4.46
N LEU A 66 18.05 -8.43 4.61
CA LEU A 66 17.43 -7.70 3.51
C LEU A 66 17.67 -6.18 3.61
N ASP A 67 17.95 -5.56 2.47
CA ASP A 67 17.79 -4.13 2.24
C ASP A 67 16.31 -3.86 1.91
N VAL A 68 15.66 -3.00 2.70
CA VAL A 68 14.20 -2.80 2.65
C VAL A 68 13.87 -1.42 2.08
N SER A 69 13.12 -1.41 0.97
CA SER A 69 12.58 -0.21 0.33
C SER A 69 11.06 -0.08 0.53
N TYR A 70 10.58 1.17 0.47
CA TYR A 70 9.16 1.52 0.55
C TYR A 70 8.76 2.20 -0.76
N PRO A 71 8.04 1.52 -1.66
CA PRO A 71 7.68 2.08 -2.98
C PRO A 71 6.75 3.28 -2.89
N VAL A 72 5.91 3.33 -1.84
CA VAL A 72 4.95 4.40 -1.63
C VAL A 72 5.44 5.27 -0.47
N THR A 73 5.57 6.57 -0.72
CA THR A 73 5.94 7.56 0.31
C THR A 73 4.91 8.68 0.34
N ASN A 74 4.32 8.92 1.51
CA ASN A 74 3.27 9.92 1.72
C ASN A 74 2.13 9.81 0.70
N GLY A 75 1.66 8.59 0.43
CA GLY A 75 0.60 8.28 -0.53
C GLY A 75 1.04 8.22 -1.99
N ILE A 76 2.22 8.70 -2.36
CA ILE A 76 2.66 8.76 -3.77
C ILE A 76 3.64 7.63 -4.07
N VAL A 77 3.39 6.88 -5.14
CA VAL A 77 4.34 5.88 -5.68
C VAL A 77 5.60 6.59 -6.17
N GLN A 78 6.75 6.24 -5.59
CA GLN A 78 8.07 6.76 -5.95
C GLN A 78 8.84 5.80 -6.86
N ASN A 79 8.66 4.49 -6.66
CA ASN A 79 9.31 3.45 -7.44
C ASN A 79 8.26 2.47 -7.99
N TRP A 80 8.09 2.48 -9.31
CA TRP A 80 7.10 1.66 -10.01
C TRP A 80 7.53 0.21 -10.18
N ASP A 81 8.83 -0.06 -10.23
CA ASP A 81 9.37 -1.43 -10.29
C ASP A 81 9.06 -2.15 -8.97
N ASP A 82 9.33 -1.49 -7.85
CA ASP A 82 8.99 -1.98 -6.51
C ASP A 82 7.47 -2.14 -6.34
N MET A 83 6.68 -1.20 -6.87
CA MET A 83 5.21 -1.31 -6.84
C MET A 83 4.72 -2.51 -7.67
N GLY A 84 5.37 -2.81 -8.79
CA GLY A 84 5.11 -4.00 -9.59
C GLY A 84 5.26 -5.28 -8.78
N HIS A 85 6.32 -5.41 -7.99
CA HIS A 85 6.51 -6.57 -7.11
C HIS A 85 5.44 -6.66 -6.02
N ILE A 86 4.98 -5.53 -5.50
CA ILE A 86 3.86 -5.49 -4.54
C ILE A 86 2.56 -5.98 -5.17
N TRP A 87 2.25 -5.55 -6.40
CA TRP A 87 1.06 -6.03 -7.11
C TRP A 87 1.17 -7.50 -7.50
N ASP A 88 2.35 -7.96 -7.93
CA ASP A 88 2.60 -9.38 -8.21
C ASP A 88 2.30 -10.23 -6.96
N HIS A 89 2.78 -9.79 -5.79
CA HIS A 89 2.47 -10.43 -4.52
C HIS A 89 0.98 -10.38 -4.18
N ALA A 90 0.32 -9.23 -4.35
CA ALA A 90 -1.11 -9.08 -4.07
C ALA A 90 -1.98 -10.01 -4.93
N PHE A 91 -1.72 -10.09 -6.23
CA PHE A 91 -2.60 -10.81 -7.16
C PHE A 91 -2.29 -12.31 -7.21
N TYR A 92 -1.01 -12.68 -7.26
CA TYR A 92 -0.62 -14.08 -7.45
C TYR A 92 -0.37 -14.82 -6.13
N SER A 93 0.21 -14.18 -5.12
CA SER A 93 0.50 -14.83 -3.83
C SER A 93 -0.70 -14.79 -2.88
N GLU A 94 -1.26 -13.60 -2.66
CA GLU A 94 -2.32 -13.37 -1.68
C GLU A 94 -3.70 -13.77 -2.21
N LEU A 95 -4.15 -13.14 -3.31
CA LEU A 95 -5.49 -13.41 -3.87
C LEU A 95 -5.56 -14.67 -4.72
N LYS A 96 -4.42 -15.13 -5.27
CA LYS A 96 -4.31 -16.32 -6.13
C LYS A 96 -5.29 -16.28 -7.30
N VAL A 97 -5.35 -15.15 -7.98
CA VAL A 97 -6.23 -14.93 -9.13
C VAL A 97 -5.43 -14.78 -10.41
N ASP A 98 -6.09 -15.08 -11.53
CA ASP A 98 -5.66 -14.58 -12.83
C ASP A 98 -6.26 -13.18 -13.05
N PRO A 99 -5.42 -12.12 -13.11
CA PRO A 99 -5.89 -10.77 -13.39
C PRO A 99 -6.69 -10.64 -14.70
N SER A 100 -6.40 -11.46 -15.72
CA SER A 100 -7.02 -11.33 -17.04
C SER A 100 -8.53 -11.62 -17.04
N GLU A 101 -8.97 -12.51 -16.15
CA GLU A 101 -10.38 -12.87 -15.97
C GLU A 101 -11.13 -11.92 -15.02
N CYS A 102 -10.40 -10.98 -14.40
CA CYS A 102 -10.93 -10.09 -13.37
C CYS A 102 -11.08 -8.65 -13.86
N LYS A 103 -11.80 -7.85 -13.07
CA LYS A 103 -11.76 -6.38 -13.13
C LYS A 103 -11.13 -5.87 -11.84
N ILE A 104 -10.60 -4.66 -11.83
CA ILE A 104 -9.97 -4.08 -10.64
C ILE A 104 -10.47 -2.68 -10.32
N LEU A 105 -10.72 -2.44 -9.02
CA LEU A 105 -10.89 -1.14 -8.42
C LEU A 105 -9.64 -0.82 -7.61
N LEU A 106 -8.98 0.28 -7.96
CA LEU A 106 -7.81 0.80 -7.25
C LEU A 106 -8.17 2.07 -6.48
N THR A 107 -7.52 2.25 -5.33
CA THR A 107 -7.59 3.51 -4.61
C THR A 107 -6.47 4.45 -5.02
N ASP A 108 -6.78 5.75 -5.01
CA ASP A 108 -5.85 6.83 -5.31
C ASP A 108 -5.86 7.88 -4.19
N PRO A 109 -4.70 8.39 -3.76
CA PRO A 109 -4.67 9.50 -2.82
C PRO A 109 -5.23 10.76 -3.48
N PRO A 110 -5.80 11.69 -2.70
CA PRO A 110 -6.22 12.96 -3.23
C PRO A 110 -5.01 13.75 -3.76
N LEU A 111 -5.21 14.52 -4.82
CA LEU A 111 -4.18 15.34 -5.47
C LEU A 111 -3.03 14.53 -6.13
N ASN A 112 -3.20 13.25 -6.43
CA ASN A 112 -2.21 12.50 -7.22
C ASN A 112 -2.07 13.11 -8.63
N PRO A 113 -0.85 13.28 -9.17
CA PRO A 113 -0.64 13.70 -10.55
C PRO A 113 -1.32 12.77 -11.54
N VAL A 114 -1.88 13.34 -12.62
CA VAL A 114 -2.56 12.58 -13.68
C VAL A 114 -1.65 11.51 -14.29
N LYS A 115 -0.37 11.83 -14.49
CA LYS A 115 0.64 10.88 -15.01
C LYS A 115 0.75 9.61 -14.19
N ASN A 116 0.66 9.71 -12.85
CA ASN A 116 0.72 8.53 -11.99
C ASN A 116 -0.52 7.65 -12.18
N ARG A 117 -1.70 8.26 -12.37
CA ARG A 117 -2.92 7.50 -12.66
C ARG A 117 -2.86 6.83 -14.03
N GLU A 118 -2.33 7.53 -15.04
CA GLU A 118 -2.11 6.97 -16.38
C GLU A 118 -1.20 5.75 -16.29
N GLN A 119 -0.06 5.86 -15.58
CA GLN A 119 0.87 4.75 -15.40
C GLN A 119 0.27 3.57 -14.62
N MET A 120 -0.57 3.83 -13.61
CA MET A 120 -1.34 2.77 -12.92
C MET A 120 -2.27 2.05 -13.90
N ILE A 121 -3.02 2.79 -14.70
CA ILE A 121 -3.97 2.23 -15.66
C ILE A 121 -3.25 1.41 -16.73
N GLU A 122 -2.17 1.96 -17.30
CA GLU A 122 -1.31 1.30 -18.28
C GLU A 122 -0.77 -0.02 -17.71
N THR A 123 -0.23 -0.01 -16.49
CA THR A 123 0.28 -1.24 -15.87
C THR A 123 -0.83 -2.29 -15.70
N MET A 124 -2.03 -1.89 -15.28
CA MET A 124 -3.14 -2.82 -15.06
C MET A 124 -3.69 -3.43 -16.36
N PHE A 125 -3.70 -2.67 -17.44
CA PHE A 125 -4.13 -3.17 -18.74
C PHE A 125 -3.02 -3.92 -19.49
N GLU A 126 -1.81 -3.37 -19.55
CA GLU A 126 -0.76 -3.91 -20.43
C GLU A 126 0.07 -5.01 -19.76
N LYS A 127 0.40 -4.86 -18.46
CA LYS A 127 1.15 -5.91 -17.73
C LYS A 127 0.21 -7.00 -17.24
N TYR A 128 -0.91 -6.63 -16.64
CA TYR A 128 -1.82 -7.58 -15.98
C TYR A 128 -3.04 -7.98 -16.81
N ASN A 129 -3.34 -7.33 -17.93
CA ASN A 129 -4.48 -7.67 -18.80
C ASN A 129 -5.85 -7.66 -18.12
N PHE A 130 -6.06 -6.84 -17.08
CA PHE A 130 -7.38 -6.75 -16.45
C PHE A 130 -8.47 -6.36 -17.45
N SER A 131 -9.63 -7.01 -17.37
CA SER A 131 -10.78 -6.75 -18.25
C SER A 131 -11.39 -5.34 -18.06
N GLY A 132 -11.06 -4.66 -16.96
CA GLY A 132 -11.52 -3.31 -16.69
C GLY A 132 -10.89 -2.76 -15.41
N VAL A 133 -10.57 -1.46 -15.44
CA VAL A 133 -9.88 -0.76 -14.36
C VAL A 133 -10.71 0.45 -13.96
N PHE A 134 -10.94 0.64 -12.66
CA PHE A 134 -11.55 1.83 -12.10
C PHE A 134 -10.68 2.37 -10.96
N ILE A 135 -10.47 3.68 -10.94
CA ILE A 135 -9.67 4.35 -9.90
C ILE A 135 -10.57 5.30 -9.14
N GLN A 136 -10.57 5.20 -7.81
CA GLN A 136 -11.37 6.07 -6.94
C GLN A 136 -10.58 6.65 -5.79
N ILE A 137 -10.94 7.87 -5.38
CA ILE A 137 -10.29 8.56 -4.25
C ILE A 137 -10.68 7.87 -2.93
N GLN A 138 -9.67 7.58 -2.10
CA GLN A 138 -9.80 6.91 -0.79
C GLN A 138 -10.88 7.54 0.11
N ALA A 139 -10.87 8.87 0.21
CA ALA A 139 -11.83 9.61 1.02
C ALA A 139 -13.29 9.42 0.55
N VAL A 140 -13.53 9.38 -0.75
CA VAL A 140 -14.88 9.20 -1.30
C VAL A 140 -15.40 7.80 -0.99
N LEU A 141 -14.54 6.78 -1.13
CA LEU A 141 -14.88 5.40 -0.76
C LEU A 141 -15.21 5.27 0.73
N SER A 142 -14.50 6.01 1.59
CA SER A 142 -14.73 6.02 3.03
C SER A 142 -16.11 6.59 3.39
N LEU A 143 -16.59 7.61 2.67
CA LEU A 143 -17.96 8.14 2.84
C LEU A 143 -19.02 7.17 2.32
N TYR A 144 -18.77 6.56 1.16
CA TYR A 144 -19.69 5.58 0.58
C TYR A 144 -19.86 4.37 1.50
N ALA A 145 -18.81 3.93 2.18
CA ALA A 145 -18.88 2.87 3.19
C ALA A 145 -19.82 3.22 4.36
N GLN A 146 -20.03 4.51 4.65
CA GLN A 146 -20.98 4.99 5.67
C GLN A 146 -22.39 5.28 5.11
N GLY A 147 -22.61 5.08 3.81
CA GLY A 147 -23.87 5.45 3.14
C GLY A 147 -24.08 6.96 3.01
N LEU A 148 -23.01 7.76 3.10
CA LEU A 148 -23.06 9.21 2.98
C LEU A 148 -22.51 9.64 1.62
N LEU A 149 -23.16 10.64 1.01
CA LEU A 149 -22.70 11.25 -0.24
C LEU A 149 -22.02 12.60 -0.02
N THR A 150 -22.32 13.26 1.11
CA THR A 150 -21.81 14.58 1.46
C THR A 150 -21.23 14.56 2.87
N GLY A 151 -20.01 15.06 3.02
CA GLY A 151 -19.31 15.10 4.30
C GLY A 151 -17.86 15.58 4.18
N LEU A 152 -17.24 15.81 5.34
CA LEU A 152 -15.81 16.09 5.44
C LEU A 152 -15.09 14.82 5.91
N VAL A 153 -14.17 14.32 5.11
CA VAL A 153 -13.35 13.14 5.47
C VAL A 153 -12.01 13.60 5.97
N ILE A 154 -11.64 13.13 7.16
CA ILE A 154 -10.29 13.26 7.71
C ILE A 154 -9.68 11.87 7.71
N ASP A 155 -8.86 11.58 6.72
CA ASP A 155 -8.19 10.30 6.54
C ASP A 155 -6.73 10.42 7.01
N SER A 156 -6.38 9.72 8.09
CA SER A 156 -5.04 9.71 8.67
C SER A 156 -4.46 8.29 8.58
N GLY A 157 -3.62 8.06 7.59
CA GLY A 157 -2.96 6.77 7.37
C GLY A 157 -1.61 6.64 8.08
N ASP A 158 -0.68 5.94 7.44
CA ASP A 158 0.68 5.75 7.95
C ASP A 158 1.61 6.93 7.61
N GLY A 159 1.63 7.37 6.34
CA GLY A 159 2.54 8.43 5.89
C GLY A 159 1.91 9.81 5.73
N VAL A 160 0.58 9.90 5.60
CA VAL A 160 -0.09 11.14 5.23
C VAL A 160 -1.47 11.24 5.87
N THR A 161 -1.86 12.47 6.22
CA THR A 161 -3.22 12.84 6.64
C THR A 161 -3.84 13.77 5.60
N HIS A 162 -5.06 13.46 5.18
CA HIS A 162 -5.83 14.25 4.23
C HIS A 162 -7.14 14.73 4.84
N VAL A 163 -7.52 15.95 4.51
CA VAL A 163 -8.83 16.52 4.81
C VAL A 163 -9.50 16.80 3.48
N VAL A 164 -10.49 15.97 3.12
CA VAL A 164 -11.14 15.99 1.81
C VAL A 164 -12.64 16.28 2.01
N PRO A 165 -13.12 17.45 1.59
CA PRO A 165 -14.56 17.69 1.51
C PRO A 165 -15.13 16.98 0.28
N VAL A 166 -16.24 16.28 0.49
CA VAL A 166 -17.00 15.60 -0.56
C VAL A 166 -18.43 16.10 -0.49
N VAL A 167 -18.99 16.49 -1.64
CA VAL A 167 -20.41 16.89 -1.77
C VAL A 167 -20.99 16.11 -2.94
N ASP A 168 -22.10 15.42 -2.70
CA ASP A 168 -22.80 14.58 -3.67
C ASP A 168 -21.89 13.60 -4.42
N GLY A 169 -20.90 13.02 -3.71
CA GLY A 169 -19.92 12.08 -4.26
C GLY A 169 -18.72 12.73 -4.97
N TYR A 170 -18.70 14.06 -5.11
CA TYR A 170 -17.60 14.79 -5.74
C TYR A 170 -16.64 15.38 -4.69
N SER A 171 -15.35 15.08 -4.84
CA SER A 171 -14.30 15.75 -4.06
C SER A 171 -13.90 17.08 -4.69
N TYR A 172 -13.59 18.09 -3.90
CA TYR A 172 -13.12 19.40 -4.39
C TYR A 172 -11.60 19.58 -4.14
N PRO A 173 -10.75 19.40 -5.18
CA PRO A 173 -9.29 19.45 -5.00
C PRO A 173 -8.77 20.75 -4.40
N HIS A 174 -9.41 21.89 -4.71
CA HIS A 174 -9.00 23.20 -4.21
C HIS A 174 -9.29 23.44 -2.72
N LEU A 175 -10.21 22.65 -2.14
CA LEU A 175 -10.52 22.69 -0.71
C LEU A 175 -9.80 21.59 0.07
N THR A 176 -9.28 20.58 -0.62
CA THR A 176 -8.53 19.50 0.00
C THR A 176 -7.26 20.02 0.67
N LYS A 177 -7.03 19.60 1.91
CA LYS A 177 -5.78 19.84 2.64
C LYS A 177 -5.02 18.53 2.84
N ARG A 178 -3.70 18.62 2.72
CA ARG A 178 -2.79 17.50 2.92
C ARG A 178 -1.75 17.89 3.96
N MET A 179 -1.49 16.98 4.88
CA MET A 179 -0.46 17.09 5.90
C MET A 179 0.41 15.84 5.87
N ASN A 180 1.73 16.01 5.72
CA ASN A 180 2.69 14.91 5.76
C ASN A 180 3.05 14.56 7.21
N VAL A 181 2.02 14.35 8.05
CA VAL A 181 2.13 13.89 9.43
C VAL A 181 1.02 12.87 9.64
N ALA A 182 1.37 11.70 10.17
CA ALA A 182 0.51 10.53 10.24
C ALA A 182 1.12 9.47 11.18
N GLY A 183 0.66 8.21 11.13
CA GLY A 183 1.08 7.13 12.03
C GLY A 183 2.60 6.99 12.20
N ARG A 184 3.36 6.90 11.09
CA ARG A 184 4.83 6.77 11.10
C ARG A 184 5.54 7.86 11.89
N HIS A 185 5.03 9.09 11.79
CA HIS A 185 5.60 10.26 12.47
C HIS A 185 5.32 10.19 13.96
N ILE A 186 4.12 9.76 14.35
CA ILE A 186 3.74 9.56 15.75
C ILE A 186 4.59 8.46 16.38
N THR A 187 4.75 7.31 15.71
CA THR A 187 5.60 6.21 16.18
C THR A 187 7.06 6.67 16.34
N SER A 188 7.58 7.43 15.38
CA SER A 188 8.94 7.99 15.46
C SER A 188 9.10 8.96 16.63
N TYR A 189 8.10 9.79 16.89
CA TYR A 189 8.11 10.73 18.01
C TYR A 189 8.02 10.00 19.36
N LEU A 190 7.20 8.96 19.47
CA LEU A 190 7.12 8.12 20.67
C LEU A 190 8.47 7.45 20.98
N VAL A 191 9.15 6.95 19.95
CA VAL A 191 10.49 6.37 20.08
C VAL A 191 11.50 7.39 20.62
N ASP A 192 11.50 8.62 20.13
CA ASP A 192 12.34 9.70 20.66
C ASP A 192 12.03 9.98 22.14
N LEU A 193 10.74 10.09 22.50
CA LEU A 193 10.33 10.30 23.89
C LEU A 193 10.76 9.16 24.82
N LEU A 194 10.64 7.91 24.40
CA LEU A 194 11.09 6.75 25.16
C LEU A 194 12.61 6.75 25.34
N SER A 195 13.34 7.08 24.28
CA SER A 195 14.81 7.18 24.31
C SER A 195 15.26 8.26 25.31
N ARG A 196 14.59 9.41 25.33
CA ARG A 196 14.85 10.50 26.30
C ARG A 196 14.55 10.12 27.75
N ARG A 197 13.59 9.21 27.98
CA ARG A 197 13.31 8.66 29.32
C ARG A 197 14.28 7.57 29.78
N GLY A 198 15.26 7.21 28.94
CA GLY A 198 16.28 6.22 29.29
C GLY A 198 15.90 4.78 28.92
N TYR A 199 14.85 4.56 28.12
CA TYR A 199 14.57 3.24 27.57
C TYR A 199 15.58 2.93 26.46
N SER A 200 16.37 1.86 26.64
CA SER A 200 17.29 1.38 25.62
C SER A 200 16.53 0.58 24.57
N LEU A 201 16.22 1.23 23.44
CA LEU A 201 15.65 0.57 22.27
C LEU A 201 16.80 0.06 21.40
N THR A 202 17.03 -1.26 21.38
CA THR A 202 17.95 -1.90 20.43
C THR A 202 17.54 -1.58 18.99
N SER A 203 18.50 -1.60 18.06
CA SER A 203 18.26 -1.46 16.62
C SER A 203 17.17 -2.41 16.11
N TYR A 204 17.01 -3.58 16.74
CA TYR A 204 15.91 -4.52 16.48
C TYR A 204 14.52 -3.96 16.82
N HIS A 205 14.34 -3.35 18.00
CA HIS A 205 13.06 -2.74 18.42
C HIS A 205 12.69 -1.56 17.52
N LEU A 206 13.67 -0.72 17.17
CA LEU A 206 13.49 0.42 16.25
C LEU A 206 13.13 -0.02 14.84
N LYS A 207 13.66 -1.18 14.42
CA LYS A 207 13.29 -1.79 13.15
C LYS A 207 11.85 -2.30 13.24
N MET A 208 11.48 -3.15 14.20
CA MET A 208 10.09 -3.65 14.37
C MET A 208 9.03 -2.53 14.30
N LEU A 209 9.26 -1.43 15.00
CA LEU A 209 8.34 -0.28 15.04
C LEU A 209 8.15 0.46 13.71
N LYS A 210 9.04 0.27 12.72
CA LYS A 210 8.92 0.86 11.38
C LYS A 210 8.11 0.01 10.39
N LEU A 211 7.76 -1.22 10.77
CA LEU A 211 6.96 -2.16 9.97
C LEU A 211 5.54 -2.37 10.57
N LEU A 212 5.26 -1.73 11.70
CA LEU A 212 3.93 -1.51 12.29
C LEU A 212 3.38 -0.17 11.77
#